data_AF-A0AB32WIN3-F1
#
_entry.id   AF-A0AB32WIN3-F1
#
_cell.length_a   1.000
_cell.length_b   1.000
_cell.length_c   1.000
_cell.angle_alpha   90.00
_cell.angle_beta   90.00
_cell.angle_gamma   90.00
#
_symmetry.space_group_name_H-M   'P 1'
#
loop_
_entity.id
_entity.type
_entity.pdbx_description
1 polymer ?
#
loop_
_entity_poly.entity_id
_entity_poly.type
_entity_poly.pdbx_seq_one_letter_code
_entity_poly.pdbx_strand_id
1 'polypeptide(L)'
;MSNQTLNDMSSSSSSSSGVRSLSEISEKDTVHLSVDLVSAARRNIGFLRSVNECHWLHQRATIVEAIRRYEEVWMPLISDLTVVGSTPPMVLPPFDVEWVWFCHTLNPVAYRKYCESRFSKLIGKPAIFNEENEEYALMRCREIWVQRHESEPFENEVESDSQDPPGINQDLFNQVKKHKFLYSKFSEPYFFELVYLIAARQRYRGFLYMMQRFGDGCLRFVPALDIVLMLLTHQSYPTVYVEDLKDKWDDMGKVVGLWETVKEKEVDESKNLWERTFDQPYEKAGGGLAVELDNLKAKRPIYWEVSDVDVNTKYKSMIPRFLLEVCVFVRLNDRTKVSNGDTKHKFLRLRAVRCHRELKLDELISNFSYDSWRKAWHLYCEFGTRGLMVELRGRGGRCFKGSKSLDSMPFYWNDLLRAPSITLSRKVDQVRIVASITPPVQAPYLLKCVPDRVTDDSGAMISDVILKLNNYRPQKGRWLSRTVLDHAGRECFVVRIRVGGGFWRRGAETPSAVNWEDRIIEIREGSWSYVAGSIGRAPVQRKW
;
A
#
# COMPACT_ATOMS: atom_id res chain seq x y z
N MET A 1 -34.61 -70.39 23.88
CA MET A 1 -35.31 -69.93 25.08
C MET A 1 -34.74 -68.57 25.46
N SER A 2 -35.64 -67.61 25.72
CA SER A 2 -35.52 -66.37 26.52
C SER A 2 -34.59 -65.22 26.09
N ASN A 3 -35.24 -64.24 25.41
CA ASN A 3 -35.32 -62.78 25.61
C ASN A 3 -34.34 -61.98 26.52
N GLN A 4 -33.91 -60.85 25.93
CA GLN A 4 -33.83 -59.44 26.42
C GLN A 4 -32.98 -59.08 27.66
N THR A 5 -32.00 -58.16 27.48
CA THR A 5 -32.05 -56.71 27.82
C THR A 5 -30.67 -56.05 27.67
N LEU A 6 -30.57 -54.91 26.96
CA LEU A 6 -30.11 -53.60 27.51
C LEU A 6 -29.79 -52.57 26.40
N ASN A 7 -30.31 -51.37 26.65
CA ASN A 7 -30.32 -50.14 25.86
C ASN A 7 -29.00 -49.35 25.88
N ASP A 8 -28.87 -48.49 24.85
CA ASP A 8 -28.38 -47.10 24.81
C ASP A 8 -27.10 -46.66 25.53
N MET A 9 -26.19 -46.02 24.77
CA MET A 9 -26.01 -44.56 24.82
C MET A 9 -24.92 -44.04 23.86
N SER A 10 -25.38 -43.22 22.89
CA SER A 10 -24.78 -41.97 22.38
C SER A 10 -23.25 -41.84 22.27
N SER A 11 -22.74 -41.93 21.04
CA SER A 11 -21.45 -41.34 20.64
C SER A 11 -21.65 -39.86 20.28
N SER A 12 -21.33 -38.97 21.21
CA SER A 12 -21.18 -37.53 20.96
C SER A 12 -19.88 -37.27 20.20
N SER A 13 -20.00 -36.91 18.93
CA SER A 13 -18.90 -36.37 18.13
C SER A 13 -18.63 -34.93 18.53
N SER A 14 -17.67 -34.71 19.44
CA SER A 14 -17.08 -33.40 19.67
C SER A 14 -16.15 -33.04 18.50
N SER A 15 -16.65 -32.24 17.57
CA SER A 15 -15.84 -31.67 16.49
C SER A 15 -14.86 -30.64 17.06
N SER A 16 -13.62 -31.04 17.31
CA SER A 16 -12.53 -30.11 17.59
C SER A 16 -12.27 -29.24 16.37
N SER A 17 -12.80 -28.02 16.37
CA SER A 17 -12.52 -27.00 15.35
C SER A 17 -11.07 -26.56 15.47
N GLY A 18 -10.18 -27.22 14.72
CA GLY A 18 -8.77 -26.86 14.65
C GLY A 18 -8.58 -25.47 14.06
N VAL A 19 -7.79 -24.65 14.75
CA VAL A 19 -7.28 -23.36 14.28
C VAL A 19 -6.45 -23.59 13.01
N ARG A 20 -6.73 -22.87 11.92
CA ARG A 20 -6.06 -23.04 10.61
C ARG A 20 -5.24 -21.81 10.26
N SER A 21 -4.10 -21.96 9.59
CA SER A 21 -3.42 -20.81 9.00
C SER A 21 -4.19 -20.30 7.78
N LEU A 22 -4.17 -18.99 7.51
CA LEU A 22 -4.74 -18.41 6.28
C LEU A 22 -4.20 -19.09 5.00
N SER A 23 -2.94 -19.53 5.02
CA SER A 23 -2.28 -20.22 3.90
C SER A 23 -2.73 -21.67 3.70
N GLU A 24 -3.41 -22.26 4.68
CA GLU A 24 -3.86 -23.67 4.66
C GLU A 24 -5.30 -23.81 4.17
N ILE A 25 -5.98 -22.70 3.92
CA ILE A 25 -7.35 -22.73 3.42
C ILE A 25 -7.34 -23.23 1.98
N SER A 26 -7.99 -24.38 1.76
CA SER A 26 -8.14 -24.94 0.42
C SER A 26 -9.09 -24.08 -0.42
N GLU A 27 -8.91 -24.10 -1.74
CA GLU A 27 -9.88 -23.52 -2.65
C GLU A 27 -11.28 -24.12 -2.49
N LYS A 28 -11.36 -25.41 -2.11
CA LYS A 28 -12.62 -26.10 -1.82
C LYS A 28 -13.35 -25.55 -0.59
N ASP A 29 -12.60 -24.97 0.34
CA ASP A 29 -13.13 -24.39 1.57
C ASP A 29 -13.51 -22.91 1.37
N THR A 30 -13.20 -22.29 0.22
CA THR A 30 -13.46 -20.86 -0.04
C THR A 30 -14.38 -20.68 -1.24
N VAL A 31 -14.90 -19.46 -1.40
CA VAL A 31 -15.57 -19.08 -2.66
C VAL A 31 -14.58 -19.24 -3.81
N HIS A 32 -14.99 -19.98 -4.85
CA HIS A 32 -14.30 -19.96 -6.14
C HIS A 32 -14.48 -18.57 -6.74
N LEU A 33 -13.37 -17.92 -7.08
CA LEU A 33 -13.39 -16.59 -7.68
C LEU A 33 -13.19 -16.75 -9.18
N SER A 34 -14.25 -16.52 -9.96
CA SER A 34 -14.28 -16.82 -11.39
C SER A 34 -13.68 -15.71 -12.26
N VAL A 35 -13.22 -14.61 -11.65
CA VAL A 35 -12.47 -13.52 -12.29
C VAL A 35 -11.08 -13.40 -11.68
N ASP A 36 -10.09 -13.06 -12.51
CA ASP A 36 -8.75 -12.70 -12.02
C ASP A 36 -8.78 -11.36 -11.29
N LEU A 37 -9.10 -11.40 -9.99
CA LEU A 37 -9.15 -10.21 -9.14
C LEU A 37 -7.82 -9.46 -9.06
N VAL A 38 -6.69 -10.12 -9.29
CA VAL A 38 -5.38 -9.44 -9.23
C VAL A 38 -5.24 -8.51 -10.42
N SER A 39 -5.44 -9.02 -11.63
CA SER A 39 -5.39 -8.22 -12.85
C SER A 39 -6.52 -7.18 -12.89
N ALA A 40 -7.73 -7.57 -12.47
CA ALA A 40 -8.87 -6.67 -12.40
C ALA A 40 -8.66 -5.51 -11.40
N ALA A 41 -8.10 -5.79 -10.21
CA ALA A 41 -7.84 -4.75 -9.21
C ALA A 41 -6.77 -3.77 -9.71
N ARG A 42 -5.72 -4.27 -10.37
CA ARG A 42 -4.69 -3.43 -10.97
C ARG A 42 -5.27 -2.48 -12.03
N ARG A 43 -6.10 -3.00 -12.94
CA ARG A 43 -6.83 -2.20 -13.94
C ARG A 43 -7.72 -1.17 -13.26
N ASN A 44 -8.51 -1.58 -12.26
CA ASN A 44 -9.41 -0.68 -11.54
C ASN A 44 -8.67 0.45 -10.83
N ILE A 45 -7.50 0.20 -10.23
CA ILE A 45 -6.67 1.25 -9.63
C ILE A 45 -6.22 2.26 -10.70
N GLY A 46 -5.78 1.77 -11.88
CA GLY A 46 -5.43 2.63 -13.01
C GLY A 46 -6.62 3.48 -13.48
N PHE A 47 -7.78 2.86 -13.67
CA PHE A 47 -9.02 3.55 -14.01
C PHE A 47 -9.41 4.62 -12.97
N LEU A 48 -9.33 4.30 -11.67
CA LEU A 48 -9.61 5.24 -10.59
C LEU A 48 -8.61 6.41 -10.55
N ARG A 49 -7.34 6.17 -10.90
CA ARG A 49 -6.33 7.24 -11.06
C ARG A 49 -6.75 8.20 -12.17
N SER A 50 -7.07 7.68 -13.36
CA SER A 50 -7.51 8.48 -14.50
C SER A 50 -8.78 9.29 -14.19
N VAL A 51 -9.76 8.69 -13.49
CA VAL A 51 -10.98 9.37 -13.04
C VAL A 51 -10.63 10.53 -12.11
N ASN A 52 -9.73 10.32 -11.15
CA ASN A 52 -9.31 11.35 -10.19
C ASN A 52 -8.54 12.52 -10.83
N GLU A 53 -7.80 12.26 -11.91
CA GLU A 53 -7.03 13.27 -12.65
C GLU A 53 -7.90 14.07 -13.64
N CYS A 54 -9.00 13.48 -14.11
CA CYS A 54 -9.96 14.10 -15.02
C CYS A 54 -10.96 15.02 -14.31
N HIS A 55 -10.52 16.24 -14.01
CA HIS A 55 -11.33 17.23 -13.28
C HIS A 55 -12.70 17.53 -13.91
N TRP A 56 -12.83 17.46 -15.24
CA TRP A 56 -14.08 17.69 -15.96
C TRP A 56 -15.16 16.65 -15.62
N LEU A 57 -14.77 15.41 -15.30
CA LEU A 57 -15.68 14.31 -14.91
C LEU A 57 -16.34 14.54 -13.55
N HIS A 58 -15.84 15.49 -12.76
CA HIS A 58 -16.36 15.82 -11.43
C HIS A 58 -17.30 17.03 -11.43
N GLN A 59 -17.47 17.69 -12.57
CA GLN A 59 -18.40 18.80 -12.72
C GLN A 59 -19.85 18.29 -12.70
N ARG A 60 -20.77 19.10 -12.17
CA ARG A 60 -22.18 18.70 -12.04
C ARG A 60 -22.80 18.39 -13.40
N ALA A 61 -22.69 19.31 -14.37
CA ALA A 61 -23.24 19.15 -15.70
C ALA A 61 -22.77 17.84 -16.35
N THR A 62 -21.45 17.57 -16.30
CA THR A 62 -20.86 16.33 -16.79
C THR A 62 -21.43 15.07 -16.14
N ILE A 63 -21.54 15.05 -14.80
CA ILE A 63 -22.06 13.87 -14.09
C ILE A 63 -23.52 13.63 -14.49
N VAL A 64 -24.32 14.69 -14.60
CA VAL A 64 -25.73 14.58 -14.97
C VAL A 64 -25.87 14.05 -16.39
N GLU A 65 -25.09 14.58 -17.33
CA GLU A 65 -25.10 14.10 -18.71
C GLU A 65 -24.58 12.66 -18.82
N ALA A 66 -23.51 12.31 -18.11
CA ALA A 66 -23.00 10.94 -18.07
C ALA A 66 -24.04 9.95 -17.53
N ILE A 67 -24.86 10.35 -16.55
CA ILE A 67 -25.98 9.54 -16.03
C ILE A 67 -27.06 9.37 -17.10
N ARG A 68 -27.43 10.43 -17.81
CA ARG A 68 -28.41 10.35 -18.91
C ARG A 68 -27.91 9.41 -20.01
N ARG A 69 -26.68 9.60 -20.48
CA ARG A 69 -26.02 8.74 -21.49
C ARG A 69 -25.92 7.29 -21.01
N TYR A 70 -25.62 7.08 -19.74
CA TYR A 70 -25.61 5.75 -19.12
C TYR A 70 -27.00 5.10 -19.16
N GLU A 71 -28.04 5.79 -18.71
CA GLU A 71 -29.38 5.22 -18.57
C GLU A 71 -30.14 5.09 -19.90
N GLU A 72 -30.03 6.07 -20.79
CA GLU A 72 -30.83 6.17 -22.02
C GLU A 72 -30.15 5.56 -23.24
N VAL A 73 -28.81 5.55 -23.28
CA VAL A 73 -28.05 5.14 -24.45
C VAL A 73 -27.31 3.84 -24.18
N TRP A 74 -26.40 3.84 -23.20
CA TRP A 74 -25.52 2.71 -22.94
C TRP A 74 -26.24 1.49 -22.42
N MET A 75 -27.07 1.61 -21.38
CA MET A 75 -27.70 0.46 -20.75
C MET A 75 -28.66 -0.30 -21.71
N PRO A 76 -29.49 0.36 -22.53
CA PRO A 76 -30.23 -0.29 -23.61
C PRO A 76 -29.31 -0.94 -24.64
N LEU A 77 -28.27 -0.23 -25.10
CA LEU A 77 -27.31 -0.75 -26.08
C LEU A 77 -26.66 -2.06 -25.63
N ILE A 78 -26.07 -2.05 -24.42
CA ILE A 78 -25.35 -3.21 -23.89
C ILE A 78 -26.33 -4.35 -23.56
N SER A 79 -27.56 -4.03 -23.14
CA SER A 79 -28.61 -5.02 -22.96
C SER A 79 -28.89 -5.77 -24.26
N ASP A 80 -29.08 -5.07 -25.38
CA ASP A 80 -29.37 -5.69 -26.68
C ASP A 80 -28.23 -6.58 -27.16
N LEU A 81 -26.99 -6.18 -26.89
CA LEU A 81 -25.79 -6.96 -27.21
C LEU A 81 -25.60 -8.16 -26.27
N THR A 82 -26.20 -8.14 -25.08
CA THR A 82 -26.06 -9.17 -24.06
C THR A 82 -27.03 -10.33 -24.32
N VAL A 83 -26.47 -11.49 -24.68
CA VAL A 83 -27.18 -12.76 -24.78
C VAL A 83 -27.19 -13.46 -23.42
N VAL A 84 -28.37 -13.84 -22.94
CA VAL A 84 -28.53 -14.53 -21.63
C VAL A 84 -27.75 -15.85 -21.64
N GLY A 85 -26.97 -16.08 -20.59
CA GLY A 85 -26.14 -17.28 -20.44
C GLY A 85 -24.84 -17.29 -21.26
N SER A 86 -24.54 -16.21 -21.99
CA SER A 86 -23.27 -16.04 -22.72
C SER A 86 -22.31 -15.11 -21.97
N THR A 87 -21.04 -15.13 -22.37
CA THR A 87 -20.04 -14.17 -21.87
C THR A 87 -20.45 -12.74 -22.26
N PRO A 88 -20.22 -11.73 -21.38
CA PRO A 88 -20.50 -10.34 -21.72
C PRO A 88 -19.80 -9.91 -23.01
N PRO A 89 -20.44 -9.06 -23.84
CA PRO A 89 -19.87 -8.64 -25.11
C PRO A 89 -18.60 -7.79 -24.87
N MET A 90 -17.61 -7.97 -25.74
CA MET A 90 -16.31 -7.28 -25.67
C MET A 90 -16.43 -5.85 -26.22
N VAL A 91 -17.12 -4.98 -25.48
CA VAL A 91 -17.33 -3.56 -25.77
C VAL A 91 -17.14 -2.74 -24.49
N LEU A 92 -16.51 -1.57 -24.62
CA LEU A 92 -16.30 -0.63 -23.51
C LEU A 92 -16.96 0.72 -23.81
N PRO A 93 -17.75 1.27 -22.88
CA PRO A 93 -18.43 2.54 -23.11
C PRO A 93 -17.45 3.73 -23.13
N PRO A 94 -17.93 4.92 -23.54
CA PRO A 94 -17.23 6.18 -23.27
C PRO A 94 -16.83 6.33 -21.80
N PHE A 95 -15.74 7.06 -21.55
CA PHE A 95 -15.10 7.11 -20.23
C PHE A 95 -16.01 7.63 -19.11
N ASP A 96 -16.85 8.62 -19.39
CA ASP A 96 -17.83 9.16 -18.44
C ASP A 96 -18.93 8.16 -18.08
N VAL A 97 -19.41 7.43 -19.08
CA VAL A 97 -20.40 6.35 -18.93
C VAL A 97 -19.79 5.15 -18.18
N GLU A 98 -18.53 4.80 -18.47
CA GLU A 98 -17.81 3.74 -17.73
C GLU A 98 -17.75 4.06 -16.25
N TRP A 99 -17.48 5.32 -15.90
CA TRP A 99 -17.41 5.78 -14.52
C TRP A 99 -18.76 5.65 -13.80
N VAL A 100 -19.85 6.08 -14.42
CA VAL A 100 -21.20 5.92 -13.87
C VAL A 100 -21.55 4.45 -13.70
N TRP A 101 -21.24 3.62 -14.70
CA TRP A 101 -21.49 2.18 -14.64
C TRP A 101 -20.67 1.50 -13.55
N PHE A 102 -19.40 1.88 -13.37
CA PHE A 102 -18.55 1.43 -12.26
C PHE A 102 -19.19 1.76 -10.92
N CYS A 103 -19.58 3.01 -10.69
CA CYS A 103 -20.22 3.44 -9.44
C CYS A 103 -21.49 2.65 -9.15
N HIS A 104 -22.37 2.47 -10.14
CA HIS A 104 -23.63 1.75 -9.97
C HIS A 104 -23.39 0.28 -9.57
N THR A 105 -22.38 -0.38 -10.16
CA THR A 105 -22.03 -1.78 -9.82
C THR A 105 -21.52 -1.97 -8.39
N LEU A 106 -21.02 -0.91 -7.73
CA LEU A 106 -20.61 -0.97 -6.33
C LEU A 106 -21.79 -1.03 -5.34
N ASN A 107 -23.02 -0.97 -5.84
CA ASN A 107 -24.23 -1.32 -5.10
C ASN A 107 -24.93 -2.52 -5.78
N PRO A 108 -24.48 -3.76 -5.53
CA PRO A 108 -24.95 -4.94 -6.26
C PRO A 108 -26.47 -5.17 -6.15
N VAL A 109 -27.07 -4.80 -5.01
CA VAL A 109 -28.52 -4.94 -4.78
C VAL A 109 -29.30 -3.94 -5.65
N ALA A 110 -28.93 -2.66 -5.62
CA ALA A 110 -29.59 -1.64 -6.44
C ALA A 110 -29.36 -1.90 -7.94
N TYR A 111 -28.14 -2.26 -8.33
CA TYR A 111 -27.78 -2.56 -9.72
C TYR A 111 -28.56 -3.74 -10.27
N ARG A 112 -28.68 -4.85 -9.51
CA ARG A 112 -29.49 -6.01 -9.90
C ARG A 112 -30.94 -5.60 -10.11
N LYS A 113 -31.54 -4.91 -9.14
CA LYS A 113 -32.93 -4.44 -9.22
C LYS A 113 -33.17 -3.55 -10.44
N TYR A 114 -32.23 -2.64 -10.74
CA TYR A 114 -32.28 -1.79 -11.93
C TYR A 114 -32.25 -2.61 -13.23
N CYS A 115 -31.35 -3.58 -13.33
CA CYS A 115 -31.22 -4.39 -14.54
C CYS A 115 -32.44 -5.32 -14.73
N GLU A 116 -32.94 -5.92 -13.65
CA GLU A 116 -34.13 -6.78 -13.67
C GLU A 116 -35.39 -5.99 -14.04
N SER A 117 -35.59 -4.80 -13.47
CA SER A 117 -36.78 -4.01 -13.74
C SER A 117 -36.83 -3.47 -15.17
N ARG A 118 -35.68 -3.10 -15.73
CA ARG A 118 -35.61 -2.43 -17.05
C ARG A 118 -35.34 -3.38 -18.20
N PHE A 119 -34.61 -4.47 -17.96
CA PHE A 119 -34.12 -5.37 -19.02
C PHE A 119 -34.44 -6.85 -18.76
N SER A 120 -35.03 -7.18 -17.60
CA SER A 120 -35.35 -8.55 -17.19
C SER A 120 -34.14 -9.51 -17.18
N LYS A 121 -32.92 -8.97 -17.07
CA LYS A 121 -31.67 -9.71 -17.00
C LYS A 121 -30.59 -8.90 -16.31
N LEU A 122 -29.64 -9.57 -15.67
CA LEU A 122 -28.45 -8.93 -15.11
C LEU A 122 -27.42 -8.69 -16.22
N ILE A 123 -26.98 -7.44 -16.37
CA ILE A 123 -25.99 -7.05 -17.38
C ILE A 123 -24.59 -7.15 -16.78
N GLY A 124 -23.69 -7.88 -17.45
CA GLY A 124 -22.31 -8.11 -17.02
C GLY A 124 -21.30 -7.18 -17.68
N LYS A 125 -20.07 -7.16 -17.16
CA LYS A 125 -18.92 -6.50 -17.77
C LYS A 125 -17.96 -7.53 -18.38
N PRO A 126 -17.36 -7.27 -19.55
CA PRO A 126 -16.33 -8.13 -20.09
C PRO A 126 -15.05 -8.06 -19.22
N ALA A 127 -14.38 -9.20 -19.06
CA ALA A 127 -13.11 -9.29 -18.34
C ALA A 127 -11.94 -8.87 -19.24
N ILE A 128 -11.69 -7.55 -19.32
CA ILE A 128 -10.65 -6.95 -20.16
C ILE A 128 -9.52 -6.44 -19.26
N PHE A 129 -8.32 -7.00 -19.42
CA PHE A 129 -7.17 -6.71 -18.54
C PHE A 129 -5.91 -6.23 -19.26
N ASN A 130 -5.89 -6.31 -20.59
CA ASN A 130 -4.76 -5.84 -21.40
C ASN A 130 -5.19 -4.66 -22.27
N GLU A 131 -4.22 -3.83 -22.62
CA GLU A 131 -4.41 -2.58 -23.34
C GLU A 131 -4.94 -2.80 -24.76
N GLU A 132 -4.45 -3.82 -25.47
CA GLU A 132 -4.90 -4.13 -26.84
C GLU A 132 -6.40 -4.48 -26.90
N ASN A 133 -6.89 -5.31 -25.98
CA ASN A 133 -8.31 -5.67 -25.90
C ASN A 133 -9.17 -4.50 -25.41
N GLU A 134 -8.61 -3.62 -24.59
CA GLU A 134 -9.28 -2.39 -24.14
C GLU A 134 -9.48 -1.42 -25.30
N GLU A 135 -8.43 -1.15 -26.08
CA GLU A 135 -8.51 -0.34 -27.29
C GLU A 135 -9.49 -0.95 -28.31
N TYR A 136 -9.40 -2.26 -28.56
CA TYR A 136 -10.32 -2.95 -29.45
C TYR A 136 -11.78 -2.83 -28.98
N ALA A 137 -12.05 -3.05 -27.69
CA ALA A 137 -13.41 -3.00 -27.15
C ALA A 137 -13.99 -1.58 -27.18
N LEU A 138 -13.15 -0.56 -26.96
CA LEU A 138 -13.53 0.86 -27.06
C LEU A 138 -13.85 1.23 -28.52
N MET A 139 -12.99 0.86 -29.47
CA MET A 139 -13.19 1.12 -30.90
C MET A 139 -14.44 0.43 -31.43
N ARG A 140 -14.64 -0.85 -31.05
CA ARG A 140 -15.86 -1.59 -31.38
C ARG A 140 -17.11 -0.93 -30.82
N CYS A 141 -17.06 -0.42 -29.58
CA CYS A 141 -18.18 0.31 -29.02
C CYS A 141 -18.45 1.60 -29.79
N ARG A 142 -17.41 2.36 -30.17
CA ARG A 142 -17.53 3.60 -30.93
C ARG A 142 -18.23 3.37 -32.28
N GLU A 143 -17.86 2.32 -32.99
CA GLU A 143 -18.51 1.95 -34.26
C GLU A 143 -20.01 1.68 -34.08
N ILE A 144 -20.37 0.87 -33.08
CA ILE A 144 -21.77 0.53 -32.78
C ILE A 144 -22.54 1.77 -32.31
N TRP A 145 -21.92 2.60 -31.48
CA TRP A 145 -22.52 3.82 -30.94
C TRP A 145 -22.90 4.79 -32.06
N VAL A 146 -21.97 5.08 -32.97
CA VAL A 146 -22.20 5.97 -34.12
C VAL A 146 -23.29 5.40 -35.04
N GLN A 147 -23.31 4.08 -35.26
CA GLN A 147 -24.32 3.44 -36.11
C GLN A 147 -25.73 3.46 -35.50
N ARG A 148 -25.87 3.36 -34.18
CA ARG A 148 -27.19 3.27 -33.52
C ARG A 148 -27.71 4.61 -32.99
N HIS A 149 -26.81 5.55 -32.74
CA HIS A 149 -27.11 6.84 -32.12
C HIS A 149 -26.36 7.96 -32.83
N GLU A 150 -26.71 8.21 -34.10
CA GLU A 150 -26.05 9.23 -34.94
C GLU A 150 -26.08 10.65 -34.33
N SER A 151 -27.12 10.96 -33.56
CA SER A 151 -27.29 12.26 -32.89
C SER A 151 -26.57 12.38 -31.54
N GLU A 152 -26.00 11.30 -31.03
CA GLU A 152 -25.35 11.25 -29.72
C GLU A 152 -23.83 11.13 -29.90
N PRO A 153 -23.04 12.16 -29.53
CA PRO A 153 -21.58 12.09 -29.65
C PRO A 153 -21.03 10.96 -28.76
N PHE A 154 -19.93 10.34 -29.19
CA PHE A 154 -19.28 9.30 -28.39
C PHE A 154 -18.54 9.89 -27.18
N GLU A 155 -17.95 11.07 -27.33
CA GLU A 155 -17.38 11.81 -26.20
C GLU A 155 -18.44 12.71 -25.55
N ASN A 156 -18.29 12.96 -24.26
CA ASN A 156 -19.17 13.90 -23.56
C ASN A 156 -18.71 15.34 -23.84
N GLU A 157 -19.54 16.08 -24.56
CA GLU A 157 -19.24 17.45 -25.01
C GLU A 157 -20.07 18.50 -24.24
N VAL A 158 -20.63 18.17 -23.08
CA VAL A 158 -21.50 19.08 -22.32
C VAL A 158 -20.75 20.28 -21.78
N GLU A 159 -21.34 21.47 -21.97
CA GLU A 159 -20.82 22.70 -21.39
C GLU A 159 -21.10 22.77 -19.89
N SER A 160 -20.15 23.29 -19.12
CA SER A 160 -20.25 23.37 -17.64
C SER A 160 -21.48 24.15 -17.14
N ASP A 161 -22.01 25.07 -17.95
CA ASP A 161 -23.12 25.96 -17.62
C ASP A 161 -24.49 25.41 -18.08
N SER A 162 -24.52 24.18 -18.60
CA SER A 162 -25.74 23.51 -19.05
C SER A 162 -26.75 23.33 -17.92
N GLN A 163 -28.04 23.54 -18.22
CA GLN A 163 -29.09 23.33 -17.22
C GLN A 163 -29.32 21.84 -16.95
N ASP A 164 -29.63 21.55 -15.69
CA ASP A 164 -29.97 20.21 -15.24
C ASP A 164 -31.26 19.70 -15.96
N PRO A 165 -31.22 18.57 -16.69
CA PRO A 165 -32.42 17.96 -17.26
C PRO A 165 -33.43 17.56 -16.18
N PRO A 166 -34.73 17.54 -16.49
CA PRO A 166 -35.75 17.04 -15.58
C PRO A 166 -35.59 15.52 -15.37
N GLY A 167 -35.77 15.04 -14.13
CA GLY A 167 -35.79 13.60 -13.84
C GLY A 167 -34.44 12.95 -13.51
N ILE A 168 -33.44 13.73 -13.06
CA ILE A 168 -32.13 13.22 -12.65
C ILE A 168 -32.28 12.09 -11.63
N ASN A 169 -31.61 10.96 -11.88
CA ASN A 169 -31.45 9.90 -10.90
C ASN A 169 -30.57 10.38 -9.74
N GLN A 170 -31.20 10.95 -8.70
CA GLN A 170 -30.51 11.58 -7.58
C GLN A 170 -29.68 10.57 -6.76
N ASP A 171 -30.14 9.32 -6.68
CA ASP A 171 -29.42 8.26 -5.96
C ASP A 171 -28.11 7.91 -6.67
N LEU A 172 -28.15 7.72 -8.00
CA LEU A 172 -26.96 7.46 -8.80
C LEU A 172 -26.02 8.68 -8.81
N PHE A 173 -26.56 9.89 -8.92
CA PHE A 173 -25.79 11.14 -8.80
C PHE A 173 -25.03 11.20 -7.47
N ASN A 174 -25.70 10.90 -6.36
CA ASN A 174 -25.09 10.88 -5.03
C ASN A 174 -24.01 9.79 -4.93
N GLN A 175 -24.23 8.61 -5.52
CA GLN A 175 -23.21 7.55 -5.58
C GLN A 175 -21.96 8.01 -6.35
N VAL A 176 -22.12 8.54 -7.57
CA VAL A 176 -21.01 9.03 -8.40
C VAL A 176 -20.22 10.12 -7.66
N LYS A 177 -20.92 11.09 -7.07
CA LYS A 177 -20.31 12.18 -6.28
C LYS A 177 -19.55 11.68 -5.05
N LYS A 178 -20.04 10.62 -4.41
CA LYS A 178 -19.41 9.98 -3.25
C LYS A 178 -18.16 9.19 -3.64
N HIS A 179 -18.24 8.44 -4.74
CA HIS A 179 -17.17 7.55 -5.19
C HIS A 179 -16.01 8.28 -5.87
N LYS A 180 -16.13 9.56 -6.21
CA LYS A 180 -15.00 10.36 -6.75
C LYS A 180 -13.75 10.35 -5.86
N PHE A 181 -13.91 10.12 -4.55
CA PHE A 181 -12.81 10.04 -3.60
C PHE A 181 -12.22 8.64 -3.42
N LEU A 182 -12.68 7.63 -4.19
CA LEU A 182 -12.19 6.25 -4.07
C LEU A 182 -10.68 6.15 -4.26
N TYR A 183 -10.11 6.84 -5.26
CA TYR A 183 -8.68 6.78 -5.53
C TYR A 183 -7.83 7.21 -4.32
N SER A 184 -8.28 8.20 -3.55
CA SER A 184 -7.56 8.67 -2.35
C SER A 184 -7.35 7.59 -1.28
N LYS A 185 -8.18 6.53 -1.29
CA LYS A 185 -8.06 5.38 -0.39
C LYS A 185 -7.04 4.36 -0.91
N PHE A 186 -6.78 4.33 -2.21
CA PHE A 186 -5.92 3.36 -2.89
C PHE A 186 -4.75 4.01 -3.64
N SER A 187 -4.39 5.26 -3.28
CA SER A 187 -3.39 6.05 -4.00
C SER A 187 -1.95 5.66 -3.70
N GLU A 188 -1.73 4.85 -2.67
CA GLU A 188 -0.39 4.43 -2.28
C GLU A 188 0.22 3.51 -3.34
N PRO A 189 1.49 3.71 -3.74
CA PRO A 189 2.08 3.02 -4.89
C PRO A 189 2.12 1.50 -4.72
N TYR A 190 2.17 1.00 -3.48
CA TYR A 190 2.22 -0.44 -3.21
C TYR A 190 0.90 -1.15 -3.55
N PHE A 191 -0.22 -0.45 -3.71
CA PHE A 191 -1.47 -1.06 -4.17
C PHE A 191 -1.37 -1.56 -5.61
N PHE A 192 -0.47 -1.01 -6.41
CA PHE A 192 -0.26 -1.41 -7.80
C PHE A 192 0.71 -2.61 -7.94
N GLU A 193 1.40 -2.96 -6.86
CA GLU A 193 2.38 -4.04 -6.85
C GLU A 193 1.69 -5.41 -6.86
N LEU A 194 2.10 -6.26 -7.81
CA LEU A 194 1.50 -7.58 -8.02
C LEU A 194 1.52 -8.44 -6.74
N VAL A 195 2.62 -8.38 -6.00
CA VAL A 195 2.80 -9.13 -4.74
C VAL A 195 1.78 -8.69 -3.68
N TYR A 196 1.44 -7.39 -3.61
CA TYR A 196 0.42 -6.89 -2.71
C TYR A 196 -0.95 -7.42 -3.11
N LEU A 197 -1.31 -7.32 -4.38
CA LEU A 197 -2.61 -7.74 -4.90
C LEU A 197 -2.83 -9.26 -4.73
N ILE A 198 -1.81 -10.08 -4.94
CA ILE A 198 -1.88 -11.53 -4.67
C ILE A 198 -2.18 -11.78 -3.18
N ALA A 199 -1.49 -11.08 -2.28
CA ALA A 199 -1.71 -11.20 -0.83
C ALA A 199 -3.10 -10.71 -0.40
N ALA A 200 -3.58 -9.61 -0.96
CA ALA A 200 -4.89 -9.05 -0.70
C ALA A 200 -6.01 -9.99 -1.19
N ARG A 201 -5.86 -10.62 -2.36
CA ARG A 201 -6.79 -11.66 -2.85
C ARG A 201 -6.88 -12.83 -1.87
N GLN A 202 -5.76 -13.29 -1.32
CA GLN A 202 -5.77 -14.39 -0.34
C GLN A 202 -6.53 -14.01 0.94
N ARG A 203 -6.35 -12.77 1.41
CA ARG A 203 -7.10 -12.27 2.58
C ARG A 203 -8.59 -12.08 2.28
N TYR A 204 -8.94 -11.66 1.07
CA TYR A 204 -10.34 -11.62 0.62
C TYR A 204 -10.98 -13.02 0.61
N ARG A 205 -10.28 -14.06 0.15
CA ARG A 205 -10.76 -15.46 0.26
C ARG A 205 -10.98 -15.86 1.71
N GLY A 206 -10.04 -15.55 2.59
CA GLY A 206 -10.17 -15.77 4.03
C GLY A 206 -11.38 -15.03 4.63
N PHE A 207 -11.62 -13.80 4.19
CA PHE A 207 -12.77 -13.00 4.62
C PHE A 207 -14.10 -13.63 4.18
N LEU A 208 -14.22 -14.07 2.92
CA LEU A 208 -15.40 -14.78 2.42
C LEU A 208 -15.65 -16.09 3.17
N TYR A 209 -14.59 -16.84 3.50
CA TYR A 209 -14.70 -18.04 4.32
C TYR A 209 -15.20 -17.73 5.73
N MET A 210 -14.63 -16.70 6.37
CA MET A 210 -15.04 -16.26 7.70
C MET A 210 -16.53 -15.86 7.72
N MET A 211 -16.98 -15.13 6.71
CA MET A 211 -18.38 -14.77 6.56
C MET A 211 -19.27 -16.01 6.42
N GLN A 212 -18.91 -16.94 5.55
CA GLN A 212 -19.69 -18.16 5.33
C GLN A 212 -19.83 -19.01 6.59
N ARG A 213 -18.76 -19.14 7.37
CA ARG A 213 -18.73 -20.03 8.52
C ARG A 213 -19.39 -19.44 9.76
N PHE A 214 -19.44 -18.12 9.86
CA PHE A 214 -19.82 -17.41 11.08
C PHE A 214 -20.83 -16.28 10.83
N GLY A 215 -21.50 -16.27 9.68
CA GLY A 215 -22.49 -15.28 9.28
C GLY A 215 -23.60 -15.09 10.31
N ASP A 216 -24.04 -16.18 10.95
CA ASP A 216 -25.12 -16.15 11.96
C ASP A 216 -24.69 -15.57 13.31
N GLY A 217 -23.38 -15.56 13.59
CA GLY A 217 -22.82 -15.14 14.89
C GLY A 217 -22.20 -13.74 14.89
N CYS A 218 -22.09 -13.08 13.73
CA CYS A 218 -21.50 -11.75 13.58
C CYS A 218 -22.54 -10.76 13.09
N LEU A 219 -22.69 -9.62 13.79
CA LEU A 219 -23.67 -8.60 13.43
C LEU A 219 -23.31 -7.93 12.10
N ARG A 220 -22.06 -7.48 11.97
CA ARG A 220 -21.54 -6.77 10.79
C ARG A 220 -20.06 -7.09 10.60
N PHE A 221 -19.67 -7.34 9.35
CA PHE A 221 -18.29 -7.61 8.98
C PHE A 221 -17.61 -6.33 8.50
N VAL A 222 -16.54 -5.92 9.18
CA VAL A 222 -15.79 -4.71 8.85
C VAL A 222 -14.53 -5.09 8.06
N PRO A 223 -14.51 -4.93 6.72
CA PRO A 223 -13.35 -5.30 5.91
C PRO A 223 -12.15 -4.37 6.14
N ALA A 224 -10.95 -4.94 6.17
CA ALA A 224 -9.71 -4.18 6.06
C ALA A 224 -9.53 -3.62 4.64
N LEU A 225 -8.71 -2.58 4.46
CA LEU A 225 -8.61 -1.84 3.19
C LEU A 225 -8.18 -2.73 1.99
N ASP A 226 -7.29 -3.68 2.22
CA ASP A 226 -6.85 -4.66 1.22
C ASP A 226 -8.00 -5.60 0.78
N ILE A 227 -8.86 -5.98 1.73
CA ILE A 227 -10.09 -6.75 1.49
C ILE A 227 -11.13 -5.89 0.77
N VAL A 228 -11.28 -4.61 1.13
CA VAL A 228 -12.19 -3.68 0.44
C VAL A 228 -11.81 -3.53 -1.03
N LEU A 229 -10.52 -3.38 -1.35
CA LEU A 229 -10.06 -3.28 -2.73
C LEU A 229 -10.54 -4.48 -3.57
N MET A 230 -10.36 -5.69 -3.04
CA MET A 230 -10.78 -6.93 -3.70
C MET A 230 -12.30 -7.04 -3.79
N LEU A 231 -13.02 -6.64 -2.74
CA LEU A 231 -14.48 -6.64 -2.72
C LEU A 231 -15.07 -5.69 -3.77
N LEU A 232 -14.60 -4.43 -3.82
CA LEU A 232 -15.07 -3.45 -4.81
C LEU A 232 -14.73 -3.89 -6.24
N THR A 233 -13.55 -4.49 -6.41
CA THR A 233 -13.15 -5.08 -7.69
C THR A 233 -14.10 -6.21 -8.09
N HIS A 234 -14.40 -7.13 -7.17
CA HIS A 234 -15.32 -8.22 -7.43
C HIS A 234 -16.72 -7.70 -7.78
N GLN A 235 -17.25 -6.75 -7.01
CA GLN A 235 -18.55 -6.09 -7.26
C GLN A 235 -18.62 -5.40 -8.63
N SER A 236 -17.49 -4.88 -9.13
CA SER A 236 -17.45 -4.24 -10.45
C SER A 236 -17.74 -5.20 -11.62
N TYR A 237 -17.68 -6.52 -11.39
CA TYR A 237 -18.09 -7.58 -12.32
C TYR A 237 -19.39 -8.24 -11.84
N PRO A 238 -20.56 -7.62 -12.07
CA PRO A 238 -21.80 -7.98 -11.38
C PRO A 238 -22.28 -9.41 -11.66
N THR A 239 -22.15 -9.92 -12.89
CA THR A 239 -22.54 -11.30 -13.21
C THR A 239 -21.63 -12.31 -12.50
N VAL A 240 -20.31 -12.08 -12.51
CA VAL A 240 -19.34 -12.92 -11.79
C VAL A 240 -19.60 -12.88 -10.30
N TYR A 241 -19.74 -11.69 -9.73
CA TYR A 241 -19.99 -11.48 -8.31
C TYR A 241 -21.22 -12.22 -7.82
N VAL A 242 -22.31 -12.17 -8.60
CA VAL A 242 -23.54 -12.88 -8.29
C VAL A 242 -23.34 -14.39 -8.36
N GLU A 243 -22.72 -14.89 -9.42
CA GLU A 243 -22.44 -16.33 -9.61
C GLU A 243 -21.57 -16.89 -8.47
N ASP A 244 -20.47 -16.22 -8.15
CA ASP A 244 -19.52 -16.66 -7.12
C ASP A 244 -20.14 -16.64 -5.71
N LEU A 245 -21.15 -15.80 -5.48
CA LEU A 245 -21.80 -15.60 -4.18
C LEU A 245 -23.25 -16.11 -4.09
N LYS A 246 -23.73 -16.89 -5.07
CA LYS A 246 -25.13 -17.37 -5.15
C LYS A 246 -25.70 -17.87 -3.83
N ASP A 247 -24.95 -18.73 -3.13
CA ASP A 247 -25.39 -19.34 -1.86
C ASP A 247 -25.16 -18.44 -0.62
N LYS A 248 -24.59 -17.25 -0.81
CA LYS A 248 -23.99 -16.42 0.25
C LYS A 248 -24.45 -14.96 0.19
N TRP A 249 -25.43 -14.66 -0.66
CA TRP A 249 -25.90 -13.30 -0.94
C TRP A 249 -26.44 -12.58 0.31
N ASP A 250 -27.14 -13.31 1.18
CA ASP A 250 -27.78 -12.73 2.36
C ASP A 250 -26.76 -12.21 3.40
N ASP A 251 -25.60 -12.87 3.52
CA ASP A 251 -24.53 -12.42 4.41
C ASP A 251 -23.80 -11.17 3.88
N MET A 252 -23.86 -10.88 2.58
CA MET A 252 -23.24 -9.69 2.01
C MET A 252 -23.90 -8.40 2.49
N GLY A 253 -25.19 -8.44 2.88
CA GLY A 253 -25.87 -7.32 3.52
C GLY A 253 -25.29 -6.93 4.88
N LYS A 254 -24.49 -7.81 5.50
CA LYS A 254 -23.81 -7.57 6.78
C LYS A 254 -22.42 -6.94 6.61
N VAL A 255 -21.88 -6.89 5.39
CA VAL A 255 -20.57 -6.28 5.13
C VAL A 255 -20.69 -4.77 5.14
N VAL A 256 -19.86 -4.11 5.95
CA VAL A 256 -19.89 -2.65 6.03
C VAL A 256 -19.28 -2.05 4.77
N GLY A 257 -20.02 -1.15 4.11
CA GLY A 257 -19.51 -0.37 2.99
C GLY A 257 -18.38 0.58 3.39
N LEU A 258 -17.51 0.89 2.44
CA LEU A 258 -16.30 1.73 2.64
C LEU A 258 -16.61 3.08 3.32
N TRP A 259 -17.78 3.64 3.05
CA TRP A 259 -18.17 4.99 3.46
C TRP A 259 -19.20 5.02 4.58
N GLU A 260 -19.50 3.87 5.18
CA GLU A 260 -20.44 3.76 6.29
C GLU A 260 -19.73 4.00 7.62
N THR A 261 -20.45 4.57 8.58
CA THR A 261 -19.94 4.72 9.95
C THR A 261 -19.94 3.37 10.64
N VAL A 262 -18.81 3.03 11.26
CA VAL A 262 -18.62 1.77 11.98
C VAL A 262 -18.47 2.03 13.47
N LYS A 263 -19.08 1.18 14.30
CA LYS A 263 -18.90 1.20 15.76
C LYS A 263 -17.68 0.39 16.16
N GLU A 264 -16.97 0.83 17.20
CA GLU A 264 -15.79 0.12 17.73
C GLU A 264 -16.06 -1.36 18.04
N LYS A 265 -17.25 -1.66 18.58
CA LYS A 265 -17.68 -3.04 18.84
C LYS A 265 -17.72 -3.92 17.57
N GLU A 266 -18.15 -3.38 16.44
CA GLU A 266 -18.23 -4.11 15.15
C GLU A 266 -16.82 -4.40 14.60
N VAL A 267 -15.90 -3.45 14.82
CA VAL A 267 -14.47 -3.63 14.52
C VAL A 267 -13.89 -4.76 15.35
N ASP A 268 -14.10 -4.73 16.67
CA ASP A 268 -13.55 -5.73 17.59
C ASP A 268 -14.13 -7.12 17.34
N GLU A 269 -15.42 -7.24 17.05
CA GLU A 269 -16.05 -8.51 16.67
C GLU A 269 -15.39 -9.09 15.41
N SER A 270 -15.20 -8.27 14.37
CA SER A 270 -14.53 -8.68 13.13
C SER A 270 -13.08 -9.11 13.37
N LYS A 271 -12.33 -8.34 14.17
CA LYS A 271 -10.94 -8.66 14.55
C LYS A 271 -10.87 -9.99 15.30
N ASN A 272 -11.67 -10.15 16.36
CA ASN A 272 -11.68 -11.35 17.19
C ASN A 272 -12.07 -12.59 16.39
N LEU A 273 -13.01 -12.46 15.46
CA LEU A 273 -13.44 -13.56 14.62
C LEU A 273 -12.33 -14.01 13.67
N TRP A 274 -11.65 -13.07 13.03
CA TRP A 274 -10.49 -13.35 12.19
C TRP A 274 -9.37 -14.03 12.99
N GLU A 275 -9.03 -13.49 14.17
CA GLU A 275 -7.98 -14.04 15.03
C GLU A 275 -8.28 -15.45 15.50
N ARG A 276 -9.55 -15.74 15.86
CA ARG A 276 -9.99 -17.11 16.23
C ARG A 276 -9.95 -18.07 15.04
N THR A 277 -10.24 -17.58 13.85
CA THR A 277 -10.30 -18.42 12.65
C THR A 277 -8.91 -18.75 12.12
N PHE A 278 -8.02 -17.75 12.09
CA PHE A 278 -6.74 -17.83 11.37
C PHE A 278 -5.48 -17.79 12.25
N ASP A 279 -5.63 -17.54 13.55
CA ASP A 279 -4.51 -17.31 14.48
C ASP A 279 -3.55 -16.20 14.03
N GLN A 280 -4.06 -15.21 13.30
CA GLN A 280 -3.27 -14.12 12.76
C GLN A 280 -3.95 -12.79 13.08
N PRO A 281 -3.19 -11.68 13.22
CA PRO A 281 -3.77 -10.36 13.38
C PRO A 281 -4.64 -10.02 12.17
N TYR A 282 -5.78 -9.36 12.43
CA TYR A 282 -6.67 -8.95 11.36
C TYR A 282 -6.06 -7.85 10.51
N GLU A 283 -5.50 -6.81 11.13
CA GLU A 283 -4.77 -5.75 10.44
C GLU A 283 -3.39 -6.22 9.96
N LYS A 284 -2.90 -5.60 8.90
CA LYS A 284 -1.54 -5.78 8.38
C LYS A 284 -1.01 -4.47 7.77
N ALA A 285 0.28 -4.44 7.46
CA ALA A 285 0.87 -3.35 6.70
C ALA A 285 0.13 -3.17 5.35
N GLY A 286 -0.22 -1.93 5.02
CA GLY A 286 -1.04 -1.55 3.86
C GLY A 286 -2.50 -2.02 3.92
N GLY A 287 -2.94 -2.71 4.97
CA GLY A 287 -4.29 -3.26 5.15
C GLY A 287 -4.92 -2.79 6.47
N GLY A 288 -4.83 -1.49 6.75
CA GLY A 288 -5.50 -0.87 7.89
C GLY A 288 -7.02 -0.83 7.74
N LEU A 289 -7.75 -0.48 8.81
CA LEU A 289 -9.19 -0.32 8.73
C LEU A 289 -9.55 1.01 8.07
N ALA A 290 -10.50 0.99 7.13
CA ALA A 290 -10.91 2.17 6.39
C ALA A 290 -11.40 3.32 7.30
N VAL A 291 -12.03 2.97 8.42
CA VAL A 291 -12.59 3.89 9.43
C VAL A 291 -11.47 4.58 10.24
N GLU A 292 -10.40 3.85 10.55
CA GLU A 292 -9.22 4.41 11.20
C GLU A 292 -8.49 5.39 10.27
N LEU A 293 -8.55 5.16 8.95
CA LEU A 293 -7.95 6.04 7.94
C LEU A 293 -8.57 7.45 7.89
N ASP A 294 -9.87 7.59 8.19
CA ASP A 294 -10.58 8.88 8.21
C ASP A 294 -10.39 9.65 9.53
N ASN A 295 -10.22 8.93 10.64
CA ASN A 295 -9.85 9.51 11.94
C ASN A 295 -8.36 9.88 12.01
N LEU A 296 -7.52 9.23 11.21
CA LEU A 296 -6.12 9.56 10.99
C LEU A 296 -5.99 10.72 9.98
N LYS A 297 -6.53 11.89 10.33
CA LYS A 297 -5.96 13.19 9.92
C LYS A 297 -4.54 13.41 10.49
N ALA A 298 -4.00 12.42 11.20
CA ALA A 298 -2.59 12.35 11.54
C ALA A 298 -1.78 12.25 10.24
N LYS A 299 -0.97 13.29 9.97
CA LYS A 299 -0.03 13.35 8.84
C LYS A 299 0.59 11.97 8.59
N ARG A 300 0.32 11.38 7.41
CA ARG A 300 1.07 10.20 6.96
C ARG A 300 2.55 10.57 7.08
N PRO A 301 3.38 9.77 7.79
CA PRO A 301 4.74 10.18 8.12
C PRO A 301 5.63 10.33 6.87
N ILE A 302 5.17 9.76 5.75
CA ILE A 302 5.84 9.82 4.45
C ILE A 302 4.82 10.31 3.43
N TYR A 303 5.20 11.37 2.71
CA TYR A 303 4.49 11.81 1.52
C TYR A 303 5.11 11.10 0.32
N TRP A 304 4.28 10.39 -0.45
CA TRP A 304 4.70 9.74 -1.67
C TRP A 304 4.32 10.62 -2.85
N GLU A 305 5.31 11.23 -3.49
CA GLU A 305 5.12 11.76 -4.83
C GLU A 305 5.13 10.57 -5.79
N VAL A 306 3.93 10.12 -6.15
CA VAL A 306 3.77 9.05 -7.14
C VAL A 306 4.03 9.65 -8.51
N SER A 307 5.16 9.29 -9.11
CA SER A 307 5.50 9.54 -10.51
C SER A 307 5.72 8.20 -11.18
N ASP A 308 5.12 7.99 -12.35
CA ASP A 308 5.36 6.78 -13.14
C ASP A 308 6.80 6.71 -13.70
N VAL A 309 7.51 7.84 -13.69
CA VAL A 309 8.89 7.96 -14.19
C VAL A 309 9.81 8.60 -13.14
N ASP A 310 10.94 7.95 -12.86
CA ASP A 310 12.00 8.53 -12.04
C ASP A 310 12.88 9.48 -12.87
N VAL A 311 12.60 10.78 -12.73
CA VAL A 311 13.34 11.86 -13.39
C VAL A 311 14.79 12.02 -12.91
N ASN A 312 15.17 11.39 -11.79
CA ASN A 312 16.51 11.47 -11.22
C ASN A 312 17.45 10.38 -11.76
N THR A 313 16.96 9.44 -12.57
CA THR A 313 17.76 8.39 -13.23
C THR A 313 18.91 8.95 -14.09
N LYS A 314 18.82 10.20 -14.53
CA LYS A 314 19.90 10.91 -15.22
C LYS A 314 21.16 11.10 -14.37
N TYR A 315 21.04 11.12 -13.04
CA TYR A 315 22.16 11.28 -12.11
C TYR A 315 22.69 9.92 -11.69
N LYS A 316 23.85 9.52 -12.21
CA LYS A 316 24.44 8.20 -11.93
C LYS A 316 24.92 8.06 -10.49
N SER A 317 25.16 9.19 -9.83
CA SER A 317 25.60 9.25 -8.43
C SER A 317 24.44 9.12 -7.43
N MET A 318 23.19 9.27 -7.87
CA MET A 318 22.00 9.11 -7.04
C MET A 318 21.46 7.68 -7.15
N ILE A 319 20.93 7.17 -6.04
CA ILE A 319 20.29 5.85 -6.02
C ILE A 319 18.87 5.98 -5.47
N PRO A 320 17.89 5.35 -6.14
CA PRO A 320 16.51 5.35 -5.70
C PRO A 320 16.39 4.69 -4.33
N ARG A 321 15.60 5.33 -3.47
CA ARG A 321 15.26 4.86 -2.13
C ARG A 321 14.01 4.00 -2.22
N PHE A 322 14.01 2.84 -1.60
CA PHE A 322 12.82 1.98 -1.51
C PHE A 322 12.43 1.76 -0.07
N LEU A 323 11.16 2.04 0.21
CA LEU A 323 10.59 1.97 1.55
C LEU A 323 9.42 1.00 1.57
N LEU A 324 9.23 0.35 2.72
CA LEU A 324 8.10 -0.51 3.00
C LEU A 324 7.50 -0.15 4.37
N GLU A 325 6.19 -0.28 4.49
CA GLU A 325 5.48 -0.24 5.76
C GLU A 325 5.66 -1.58 6.46
N VAL A 326 5.85 -1.57 7.78
CA VAL A 326 5.98 -2.76 8.62
C VAL A 326 5.03 -2.67 9.79
N CYS A 327 4.22 -3.70 9.98
CA CYS A 327 3.45 -3.91 11.19
C CYS A 327 3.90 -5.20 11.88
N VAL A 328 4.23 -5.10 13.17
CA VAL A 328 4.62 -6.24 14.01
C VAL A 328 3.62 -6.38 15.15
N PHE A 329 2.97 -7.53 15.19
CA PHE A 329 1.99 -7.92 16.20
C PHE A 329 2.56 -8.99 17.11
N VAL A 330 2.18 -8.93 18.37
CA VAL A 330 2.65 -9.83 19.42
C VAL A 330 1.44 -10.38 20.18
N ARG A 331 1.49 -11.68 20.48
CA ARG A 331 0.54 -12.37 21.37
C ARG A 331 1.30 -13.34 22.27
N LEU A 332 0.85 -13.50 23.50
CA LEU A 332 1.43 -14.47 24.43
C LEU A 332 0.90 -15.89 24.16
N ASN A 333 1.70 -16.90 24.46
CA ASN A 333 1.31 -18.31 24.33
C ASN A 333 0.63 -18.82 25.60
N ASP A 334 -0.31 -19.76 25.42
CA ASP A 334 -1.15 -20.25 26.50
C ASP A 334 -0.38 -20.91 27.66
N ARG A 335 -1.00 -20.82 28.84
CA ARG A 335 -0.47 -21.16 30.17
C ARG A 335 -0.02 -22.63 30.31
N THR A 336 1.22 -22.93 29.97
CA THR A 336 1.94 -24.03 30.63
C THR A 336 3.26 -23.52 31.20
N LYS A 337 3.22 -23.16 32.49
CA LYS A 337 4.33 -22.87 33.42
C LYS A 337 4.98 -21.48 33.36
N VAL A 338 4.34 -20.43 33.90
CA VAL A 338 5.09 -19.21 34.30
C VAL A 338 4.51 -18.61 35.58
N SER A 339 5.39 -18.32 36.55
CA SER A 339 5.04 -17.53 37.75
C SER A 339 5.03 -16.04 37.40
N ASN A 340 4.08 -15.28 37.95
CA ASN A 340 3.91 -13.83 37.69
C ASN A 340 5.16 -12.97 37.95
N GLY A 341 6.21 -13.50 38.59
CA GLY A 341 7.47 -12.80 38.81
C GLY A 341 8.39 -12.75 37.58
N ASP A 342 8.29 -13.72 36.67
CA ASP A 342 9.27 -13.93 35.59
C ASP A 342 9.05 -13.02 34.35
N THR A 343 7.84 -12.49 34.17
CA THR A 343 7.48 -11.61 33.05
C THR A 343 7.85 -10.15 33.27
N LYS A 344 7.93 -9.68 34.52
CA LYS A 344 8.24 -8.27 34.85
C LYS A 344 9.66 -7.84 34.43
N HIS A 345 10.57 -8.80 34.26
CA HIS A 345 11.95 -8.53 33.88
C HIS A 345 12.24 -8.84 32.41
N LYS A 346 11.27 -9.35 31.65
CA LYS A 346 11.43 -9.68 30.24
C LYS A 346 10.80 -8.61 29.34
N PHE A 347 11.49 -8.28 28.25
CA PHE A 347 11.04 -7.32 27.25
C PHE A 347 11.47 -7.77 25.86
N LEU A 348 10.74 -7.33 24.84
CA LEU A 348 11.10 -7.51 23.44
C LEU A 348 11.86 -6.28 22.98
N ARG A 349 12.91 -6.49 22.18
CA ARG A 349 13.68 -5.43 21.54
C ARG A 349 13.69 -5.61 20.05
N LEU A 350 13.22 -4.60 19.33
CA LEU A 350 13.28 -4.55 17.87
C LEU A 350 14.55 -3.81 17.40
N ARG A 351 15.21 -4.39 16.39
CA ARG A 351 16.41 -3.85 15.73
C ARG A 351 16.33 -4.04 14.22
N ALA A 352 17.04 -3.20 13.47
CA ALA A 352 17.29 -3.48 12.06
C ALA A 352 18.37 -4.57 11.90
N VAL A 353 18.21 -5.46 10.91
CA VAL A 353 19.21 -6.49 10.57
C VAL A 353 20.48 -5.86 10.03
N ARG A 354 20.35 -4.87 9.14
CA ARG A 354 21.45 -4.11 8.53
C ARG A 354 21.17 -2.62 8.62
N CYS A 355 22.25 -1.83 8.65
CA CYS A 355 22.21 -0.37 8.80
C CYS A 355 21.55 0.03 10.12
N HIS A 356 21.58 1.33 10.47
CA HIS A 356 20.87 1.90 11.62
C HIS A 356 20.93 1.07 12.92
N ARG A 357 22.09 0.46 13.24
CA ARG A 357 22.26 -0.48 14.37
C ARG A 357 22.00 0.14 15.75
N GLU A 358 21.94 1.46 15.79
CA GLU A 358 21.60 2.25 16.97
C GLU A 358 20.10 2.23 17.28
N LEU A 359 19.24 1.96 16.28
CA LEU A 359 17.80 1.82 16.46
C LEU A 359 17.50 0.61 17.36
N LYS A 360 16.96 0.88 18.54
CA LYS A 360 16.53 -0.10 19.53
C LYS A 360 15.18 0.36 20.09
N LEU A 361 14.12 -0.37 19.78
CA LEU A 361 12.78 -0.11 20.30
C LEU A 361 12.41 -1.23 21.25
N ASP A 362 12.09 -0.90 22.50
CA ASP A 362 11.83 -1.86 23.56
C ASP A 362 10.35 -1.85 23.93
N GLU A 363 9.73 -3.03 24.02
CA GLU A 363 8.36 -3.22 24.49
C GLU A 363 8.32 -4.25 25.63
N LEU A 364 7.59 -3.95 26.70
CA LEU A 364 7.47 -4.85 27.84
C LEU A 364 6.55 -6.02 27.50
N ILE A 365 6.89 -7.24 27.90
CA ILE A 365 6.04 -8.43 27.66
C ILE A 365 4.68 -8.29 28.36
N SER A 366 4.63 -7.58 29.49
CA SER A 366 3.39 -7.29 30.21
C SER A 366 2.39 -6.44 29.45
N ASN A 367 2.79 -5.80 28.34
CA ASN A 367 1.89 -5.00 27.50
C ASN A 367 1.02 -5.88 26.58
N PHE A 368 1.31 -7.18 26.48
CA PHE A 368 0.65 -8.09 25.55
C PHE A 368 -0.30 -9.07 26.27
N SER A 369 -1.37 -9.47 25.57
CA SER A 369 -2.40 -10.41 26.04
C SER A 369 -2.16 -11.82 25.52
N TYR A 370 -2.80 -12.80 26.16
CA TYR A 370 -2.88 -14.19 25.70
C TYR A 370 -4.00 -14.37 24.65
N ASP A 371 -5.07 -13.59 24.83
CA ASP A 371 -6.34 -13.80 24.11
C ASP A 371 -6.44 -13.05 22.78
N SER A 372 -5.55 -12.09 22.53
CA SER A 372 -5.62 -11.25 21.31
C SER A 372 -4.26 -10.78 20.83
N TRP A 373 -4.16 -10.49 19.53
CA TRP A 373 -2.97 -9.89 18.94
C TRP A 373 -2.91 -8.39 19.22
N ARG A 374 -1.74 -7.92 19.63
CA ARG A 374 -1.50 -6.50 19.91
C ARG A 374 -0.38 -5.98 19.01
N LYS A 375 -0.63 -4.83 18.36
CA LYS A 375 0.37 -4.16 17.52
C LYS A 375 1.46 -3.58 18.42
N ALA A 376 2.67 -4.12 18.34
CA ALA A 376 3.83 -3.65 19.10
C ALA A 376 4.55 -2.52 18.38
N TRP A 377 4.72 -2.65 17.06
CA TRP A 377 5.41 -1.66 16.24
C TRP A 377 4.73 -1.45 14.90
N HIS A 378 4.67 -0.19 14.48
CA HIS A 378 4.27 0.26 13.15
C HIS A 378 5.33 1.24 12.65
N LEU A 379 6.07 0.87 11.61
CA LEU A 379 7.27 1.57 11.16
C LEU A 379 7.31 1.64 9.63
N TYR A 380 8.09 2.57 9.10
CA TYR A 380 8.50 2.59 7.70
C TYR A 380 10.00 2.33 7.63
N CYS A 381 10.39 1.32 6.85
CA CYS A 381 11.76 0.82 6.82
C CYS A 381 12.35 0.88 5.41
N GLU A 382 13.64 1.22 5.32
CA GLU A 382 14.42 1.05 4.10
C GLU A 382 14.49 -0.42 3.73
N PHE A 383 14.25 -0.74 2.46
CA PHE A 383 14.50 -2.07 1.94
C PHE A 383 15.97 -2.49 2.14
N GLY A 384 16.90 -1.51 2.13
CA GLY A 384 18.32 -1.72 2.42
C GLY A 384 18.64 -2.24 3.84
N THR A 385 17.71 -2.13 4.79
CA THR A 385 17.88 -2.73 6.14
C THR A 385 17.86 -4.26 6.15
N ARG A 386 17.43 -4.89 5.05
CA ARG A 386 17.31 -6.35 4.83
C ARG A 386 16.35 -7.11 5.77
N GLY A 387 15.84 -6.48 6.82
CA GLY A 387 14.91 -7.11 7.74
C GLY A 387 14.91 -6.46 9.13
N LEU A 388 14.07 -7.01 10.00
CA LEU A 388 14.05 -6.71 11.42
C LEU A 388 14.50 -7.92 12.24
N MET A 389 15.05 -7.66 13.41
CA MET A 389 15.39 -8.66 14.40
C MET A 389 14.64 -8.32 15.69
N VAL A 390 13.80 -9.25 16.15
CA VAL A 390 13.14 -9.13 17.44
C VAL A 390 13.86 -10.01 18.45
N GLU A 391 14.46 -9.40 19.46
CA GLU A 391 15.19 -10.08 20.52
C GLU A 391 14.31 -10.16 21.77
N LEU A 392 14.16 -11.37 22.33
CA LEU A 392 13.63 -11.55 23.67
C LEU A 392 14.77 -11.32 24.67
N ARG A 393 14.61 -10.35 25.58
CA ARG A 393 15.66 -9.97 26.53
C ARG A 393 15.17 -10.04 27.97
N GLY A 394 16.05 -10.45 28.87
CA GLY A 394 15.86 -10.37 30.32
C GLY A 394 16.72 -9.26 30.93
N ARG A 395 16.14 -8.41 31.79
CA ARG A 395 16.90 -7.46 32.61
C ARG A 395 17.69 -8.21 33.68
N GLY A 396 18.95 -7.82 33.89
CA GLY A 396 19.75 -8.30 35.02
C GLY A 396 19.14 -7.85 36.36
N GLY A 397 19.48 -8.58 37.44
CA GLY A 397 19.06 -8.23 38.80
C GLY A 397 19.59 -6.86 39.27
N ARG A 398 19.16 -6.42 40.47
CA ARG A 398 19.36 -5.05 41.02
C ARG A 398 20.79 -4.48 40.94
N CYS A 399 21.83 -5.31 40.82
CA CYS A 399 23.23 -4.88 40.84
C CYS A 399 23.95 -4.88 39.47
N PHE A 400 23.34 -5.37 38.38
CA PHE A 400 23.97 -5.37 37.05
C PHE A 400 23.18 -4.50 36.06
N LYS A 401 23.78 -3.39 35.60
CA LYS A 401 23.26 -2.55 34.52
C LYS A 401 23.46 -3.26 33.17
N GLY A 402 22.69 -4.30 32.91
CA GLY A 402 22.76 -5.07 31.66
C GLY A 402 21.47 -5.83 31.38
N SER A 403 21.25 -6.18 30.11
CA SER A 403 20.20 -7.13 29.71
C SER A 403 20.83 -8.24 28.89
N LYS A 404 20.43 -9.49 29.15
CA LYS A 404 20.89 -10.65 28.38
C LYS A 404 19.89 -10.94 27.27
N SER A 405 20.39 -11.19 26.05
CA SER A 405 19.56 -11.74 24.98
C SER A 405 19.24 -13.19 25.33
N LEU A 406 17.97 -13.51 25.44
CA LEU A 406 17.49 -14.87 25.69
C LEU A 406 17.32 -15.61 24.36
N ASP A 407 16.74 -14.94 23.36
CA ASP A 407 16.53 -15.49 22.02
C ASP A 407 16.35 -14.35 20.99
N SER A 408 16.39 -14.65 19.70
CA SER A 408 16.26 -13.69 18.60
C SER A 408 15.53 -14.26 17.39
N MET A 409 14.64 -13.46 16.80
CA MET A 409 13.81 -13.84 15.66
C MET A 409 14.04 -12.89 14.49
N PRO A 410 14.67 -13.34 13.39
CA PRO A 410 14.86 -12.50 12.21
C PRO A 410 13.63 -12.54 11.30
N PHE A 411 13.21 -11.37 10.82
CA PHE A 411 12.20 -11.18 9.79
C PHE A 411 12.87 -10.52 8.58
N TYR A 412 13.36 -11.33 7.65
CA TYR A 412 14.00 -10.83 6.44
C TYR A 412 12.94 -10.37 5.42
N TRP A 413 13.21 -9.27 4.73
CA TRP A 413 12.30 -8.74 3.72
C TRP A 413 12.01 -9.74 2.60
N ASN A 414 13.03 -10.44 2.13
CA ASN A 414 12.88 -11.43 1.06
C ASN A 414 12.01 -12.63 1.48
N ASP A 415 12.06 -13.04 2.75
CA ASP A 415 11.22 -14.13 3.26
C ASP A 415 9.75 -13.67 3.34
N LEU A 416 9.52 -12.45 3.82
CA LEU A 416 8.20 -11.84 3.86
C LEU A 416 7.61 -11.65 2.47
N LEU A 417 8.38 -11.17 1.50
CA LEU A 417 7.92 -11.00 0.11
C LEU A 417 7.54 -12.31 -0.58
N ARG A 418 8.11 -13.44 -0.15
CA ARG A 418 7.78 -14.78 -0.65
C ARG A 418 6.62 -15.42 0.09
N ALA A 419 6.18 -14.85 1.21
CA ALA A 419 5.10 -15.42 2.01
C ALA A 419 3.72 -15.20 1.34
N PRO A 420 2.79 -16.19 1.39
CA PRO A 420 1.48 -16.14 0.70
C PRO A 420 0.56 -14.96 1.02
N SER A 421 0.86 -14.16 2.05
CA SER A 421 0.11 -12.94 2.39
C SER A 421 1.00 -11.78 2.82
N ILE A 422 2.29 -11.81 2.42
CA ILE A 422 3.36 -10.90 2.85
C ILE A 422 3.43 -10.74 4.38
N THR A 423 3.19 -11.85 5.06
CA THR A 423 3.08 -11.98 6.52
C THR A 423 3.81 -13.24 6.95
N LEU A 424 4.62 -13.15 8.01
CA LEU A 424 5.31 -14.28 8.63
C LEU A 424 5.00 -14.35 10.11
N SER A 425 4.72 -15.55 10.58
CA SER A 425 4.57 -15.86 12.01
C SER A 425 5.81 -16.58 12.52
N ARG A 426 6.30 -16.20 13.69
CA ARG A 426 7.36 -16.88 14.43
C ARG A 426 6.96 -17.02 15.89
N LYS A 427 7.39 -18.12 16.50
CA LYS A 427 7.15 -18.43 17.91
C LYS A 427 8.47 -18.65 18.62
N VAL A 428 8.62 -18.03 19.78
CA VAL A 428 9.77 -18.19 20.67
C VAL A 428 9.29 -18.11 22.12
N ASP A 429 9.64 -19.12 22.91
CA ASP A 429 9.25 -19.21 24.33
C ASP A 429 7.73 -18.97 24.50
N GLN A 430 7.36 -18.04 25.36
CA GLN A 430 5.99 -17.62 25.66
C GLN A 430 5.41 -16.59 24.67
N VAL A 431 6.09 -16.28 23.57
CA VAL A 431 5.70 -15.20 22.65
C VAL A 431 5.51 -15.71 21.22
N ARG A 432 4.41 -15.32 20.61
CA ARG A 432 4.16 -15.41 19.16
C ARG A 432 4.23 -14.01 18.57
N ILE A 433 4.89 -13.91 17.43
CA ILE A 433 5.10 -12.64 16.72
C ILE A 433 4.72 -12.84 15.26
N VAL A 434 3.87 -11.94 14.76
CA VAL A 434 3.53 -11.85 13.35
C VAL A 434 4.03 -10.53 12.81
N ALA A 435 4.86 -10.58 11.77
CA ALA A 435 5.27 -9.41 11.02
C ALA A 435 4.61 -9.41 9.64
N SER A 436 4.17 -8.24 9.19
CA SER A 436 3.64 -8.02 7.85
C SER A 436 4.29 -6.79 7.23
N ILE A 437 4.42 -6.79 5.90
CA ILE A 437 4.99 -5.67 5.15
C ILE A 437 4.11 -5.27 3.97
N THR A 438 4.28 -4.06 3.45
CA THR A 438 3.95 -3.74 2.06
C THR A 438 5.14 -4.09 1.15
N PRO A 439 4.92 -4.31 -0.16
CA PRO A 439 6.03 -4.36 -1.11
C PRO A 439 6.86 -3.07 -1.07
N PRO A 440 8.18 -3.17 -1.27
CA PRO A 440 9.05 -2.00 -1.32
C PRO A 440 8.69 -1.13 -2.52
N VAL A 441 8.41 0.13 -2.27
CA VAL A 441 8.05 1.13 -3.29
C VAL A 441 9.02 2.29 -3.25
N GLN A 442 9.22 2.93 -4.40
CA GLN A 442 10.13 4.05 -4.51
C GLN A 442 9.63 5.22 -3.66
N ALA A 443 10.51 5.71 -2.79
CA ALA A 443 10.29 6.86 -1.94
C ALA A 443 10.98 8.10 -2.52
N PRO A 444 10.57 9.31 -2.10
CA PRO A 444 11.34 10.51 -2.38
C PRO A 444 12.80 10.35 -1.97
N TYR A 445 13.69 10.86 -2.83
CA TYR A 445 15.12 10.86 -2.57
C TYR A 445 15.43 11.62 -1.28
N LEU A 446 16.20 10.99 -0.39
CA LEU A 446 16.65 11.61 0.85
C LEU A 446 18.11 12.02 0.71
N LEU A 447 18.36 13.32 0.73
CA LEU A 447 19.71 13.89 0.63
C LEU A 447 20.09 14.56 1.94
N LYS A 448 21.31 14.29 2.42
CA LYS A 448 21.88 14.94 3.61
C LYS A 448 23.11 15.74 3.21
N CYS A 449 23.01 17.06 3.37
CA CYS A 449 24.12 17.98 3.14
C CYS A 449 24.95 18.13 4.42
N VAL A 450 26.24 17.76 4.36
CA VAL A 450 27.17 17.88 5.49
C VAL A 450 28.31 18.87 5.19
N PRO A 451 28.76 19.68 6.16
CA PRO A 451 29.95 20.50 5.99
C PRO A 451 31.19 19.66 5.67
N ASP A 452 32.05 20.17 4.79
CA ASP A 452 33.34 19.57 4.47
C ASP A 452 34.46 20.63 4.42
N ARG A 453 35.69 20.21 4.17
CA ARG A 453 36.87 21.08 4.09
C ARG A 453 36.73 22.11 2.98
N VAL A 454 37.32 23.29 3.22
CA VAL A 454 37.35 24.37 2.21
C VAL A 454 38.17 23.92 0.99
N THR A 455 37.69 24.25 -0.20
CA THR A 455 38.40 24.00 -1.46
C THR A 455 38.92 25.28 -2.10
N ASP A 456 39.91 25.13 -2.96
CA ASP A 456 40.44 26.16 -3.85
C ASP A 456 39.63 26.24 -5.15
N ASP A 457 39.89 27.20 -6.03
CA ASP A 457 39.16 27.41 -7.30
C ASP A 457 39.17 26.18 -8.22
N SER A 458 40.17 25.31 -8.13
CA SER A 458 40.23 24.06 -8.91
C SER A 458 39.33 22.95 -8.34
N GLY A 459 38.85 23.10 -7.12
CA GLY A 459 38.09 22.10 -6.38
C GLY A 459 38.95 21.18 -5.51
N ALA A 460 40.24 21.45 -5.35
CA ALA A 460 41.09 20.69 -4.45
C ALA A 460 40.95 21.22 -3.01
N MET A 461 40.88 20.31 -2.02
CA MET A 461 40.85 20.70 -0.61
C MET A 461 42.12 21.45 -0.22
N ILE A 462 41.98 22.52 0.54
CA ILE A 462 43.11 23.31 1.01
C ILE A 462 43.88 22.48 2.05
N SER A 463 45.10 22.07 1.71
CA SER A 463 45.91 21.19 2.58
C SER A 463 47.36 21.05 2.13
N ASP A 464 48.27 20.82 3.08
CA ASP A 464 49.71 20.66 2.79
C ASP A 464 49.98 19.49 1.83
N VAL A 465 49.10 18.48 1.84
CA VAL A 465 49.13 17.35 0.90
C VAL A 465 48.93 17.84 -0.54
N ILE A 466 47.91 18.66 -0.79
CA ILE A 466 47.64 19.19 -2.14
C ILE A 466 48.76 20.16 -2.57
N LEU A 467 49.29 20.99 -1.67
CA LEU A 467 50.46 21.83 -1.99
C LEU A 467 51.64 20.97 -2.46
N LYS A 468 51.99 19.92 -1.72
CA LYS A 468 53.07 18.99 -2.11
C LYS A 468 52.81 18.37 -3.49
N LEU A 469 51.59 17.88 -3.73
CA LEU A 469 51.20 17.28 -5.02
C LEU A 469 51.24 18.30 -6.17
N ASN A 470 51.05 19.59 -5.88
CA ASN A 470 51.09 20.68 -6.86
C ASN A 470 52.44 21.42 -6.87
N ASN A 471 53.54 20.79 -6.45
CA ASN A 471 54.89 21.40 -6.41
C ASN A 471 54.93 22.74 -5.66
N TYR A 472 54.21 22.81 -4.53
CA TYR A 472 54.08 23.97 -3.65
C TYR A 472 53.52 25.24 -4.30
N ARG A 473 52.83 25.12 -5.44
CA ARG A 473 52.11 26.23 -6.06
C ARG A 473 50.93 26.66 -5.17
N PRO A 474 50.77 27.95 -4.85
CA PRO A 474 49.70 28.42 -3.97
C PRO A 474 48.31 28.04 -4.46
N GLN A 475 47.44 27.63 -3.53
CA GLN A 475 46.04 27.30 -3.83
C GLN A 475 45.18 28.57 -3.80
N LYS A 476 44.55 28.91 -4.93
CA LYS A 476 43.78 30.15 -5.14
C LYS A 476 42.31 29.99 -4.74
N GLY A 477 41.70 30.99 -4.12
CA GLY A 477 40.27 31.02 -3.80
C GLY A 477 39.88 30.25 -2.53
N ARG A 478 38.69 30.55 -2.02
CA ARG A 478 38.09 29.94 -0.82
C ARG A 478 36.64 29.57 -1.06
N TRP A 479 36.40 28.27 -1.08
CA TRP A 479 35.10 27.68 -1.34
C TRP A 479 34.64 26.85 -0.16
N LEU A 480 33.54 27.29 0.44
CA LEU A 480 32.79 26.52 1.41
C LEU A 480 32.26 25.29 0.69
N SER A 481 32.71 24.10 1.08
CA SER A 481 32.33 22.85 0.41
C SER A 481 31.41 22.05 1.30
N ARG A 482 30.40 21.45 0.68
CA ARG A 482 29.42 20.59 1.32
C ARG A 482 29.34 19.28 0.56
N THR A 483 29.42 18.18 1.29
CA THR A 483 29.24 16.85 0.76
C THR A 483 27.78 16.48 0.88
N VAL A 484 27.16 16.07 -0.22
CA VAL A 484 25.77 15.62 -0.24
C VAL A 484 25.76 14.11 -0.24
N LEU A 485 25.15 13.54 0.79
CA LEU A 485 25.02 12.10 0.98
C LEU A 485 23.62 11.64 0.57
N ASP A 486 23.52 10.50 -0.10
CA ASP A 486 22.25 9.82 -0.37
C ASP A 486 21.69 9.11 0.89
N HIS A 487 20.55 8.44 0.73
CA HIS A 487 19.91 7.69 1.82
C HIS A 487 20.80 6.54 2.38
N ALA A 488 21.79 6.08 1.62
CA ALA A 488 22.71 5.00 1.99
C ALA A 488 24.01 5.55 2.61
N GLY A 489 24.15 6.88 2.71
CA GLY A 489 25.35 7.55 3.20
C GLY A 489 26.48 7.65 2.19
N ARG A 490 26.19 7.49 0.88
CA ARG A 490 27.19 7.66 -0.19
C ARG A 490 27.17 9.07 -0.73
N GLU A 491 28.36 9.53 -1.11
CA GLU A 491 28.55 10.84 -1.72
C GLU A 491 27.96 10.86 -3.13
N CYS A 492 27.00 11.75 -3.34
CA CYS A 492 26.31 11.88 -4.63
C CYS A 492 26.58 13.23 -5.30
N PHE A 493 26.77 14.30 -4.52
CA PHE A 493 27.17 15.61 -5.03
C PHE A 493 28.14 16.30 -4.10
N VAL A 494 28.88 17.25 -4.65
CA VAL A 494 29.64 18.25 -3.90
C VAL A 494 29.09 19.62 -4.26
N VAL A 495 28.56 20.33 -3.26
CA VAL A 495 28.12 21.73 -3.40
C VAL A 495 29.23 22.64 -2.91
N ARG A 496 29.65 23.60 -3.73
CA ARG A 496 30.74 24.52 -3.42
C ARG A 496 30.23 25.95 -3.54
N ILE A 497 30.47 26.77 -2.52
CA ILE A 497 30.05 28.16 -2.48
C ILE A 497 31.29 29.02 -2.33
N ARG A 498 31.55 29.89 -3.32
CA ARG A 498 32.67 30.83 -3.25
C ARG A 498 32.37 31.87 -2.19
N VAL A 499 33.25 31.97 -1.19
CA VAL A 499 33.09 32.93 -0.08
C VAL A 499 34.29 33.85 0.11
N GLY A 500 35.43 33.52 -0.51
CA GLY A 500 36.61 34.37 -0.44
C GLY A 500 37.52 34.21 -1.65
N GLY A 501 38.24 35.28 -1.95
CA GLY A 501 39.45 35.28 -2.77
C GLY A 501 40.70 35.09 -1.90
N GLY A 502 41.86 35.03 -2.54
CA GLY A 502 43.17 34.94 -1.87
C GLY A 502 43.94 33.66 -2.19
N PHE A 503 45.15 33.55 -1.64
CA PHE A 503 46.05 32.42 -1.87
C PHE A 503 46.39 31.74 -0.55
N TRP A 504 46.39 30.42 -0.57
CA TRP A 504 46.97 29.62 0.49
C TRP A 504 48.40 29.21 0.13
N ARG A 505 49.36 29.46 1.03
CA ARG A 505 50.71 28.92 1.00
C ARG A 505 51.13 28.52 2.41
N ARG A 506 52.13 27.65 2.55
CA ARG A 506 52.59 27.20 3.86
C ARG A 506 52.99 28.42 4.73
N GLY A 507 52.29 28.62 5.84
CA GLY A 507 52.55 29.71 6.80
C GLY A 507 51.96 31.09 6.47
N ALA A 508 51.19 31.25 5.39
CA ALA A 508 50.52 32.51 5.09
C ALA A 508 49.19 32.30 4.38
N GLU A 509 48.16 32.96 4.90
CA GLU A 509 46.82 32.98 4.36
C GLU A 509 46.27 34.41 4.47
N THR A 510 45.85 34.98 3.34
CA THR A 510 45.21 36.30 3.28
C THR A 510 43.91 36.17 2.50
N PRO A 511 42.81 35.75 3.17
CA PRO A 511 41.52 35.63 2.53
C PRO A 511 40.89 37.02 2.40
N SER A 512 40.39 37.34 1.22
CA SER A 512 39.55 38.52 0.99
C SER A 512 38.10 38.07 0.85
N ALA A 513 37.18 38.66 1.60
CA ALA A 513 35.77 38.31 1.46
C ALA A 513 35.27 38.63 0.05
N VAL A 514 34.38 37.79 -0.48
CA VAL A 514 33.63 38.06 -1.72
C VAL A 514 32.25 38.57 -1.32
N ASN A 515 31.76 39.61 -2.02
CA ASN A 515 30.43 40.16 -1.80
C ASN A 515 29.35 39.10 -2.08
N TRP A 516 28.15 39.30 -1.54
CA TRP A 516 27.08 38.32 -1.67
C TRP A 516 26.65 38.12 -3.13
N GLU A 517 26.54 39.21 -3.89
CA GLU A 517 26.20 39.24 -5.31
C GLU A 517 27.21 38.51 -6.22
N ASP A 518 28.46 38.40 -5.78
CA ASP A 518 29.55 37.76 -6.53
C ASP A 518 29.76 36.28 -6.14
N ARG A 519 28.92 35.72 -5.26
CA ARG A 519 29.03 34.32 -4.84
C ARG A 519 28.58 33.38 -5.93
N ILE A 520 29.48 32.49 -6.32
CA ILE A 520 29.20 31.40 -7.25
C ILE A 520 28.88 30.14 -6.44
N ILE A 521 27.77 29.48 -6.78
CA ILE A 521 27.43 28.14 -6.26
C ILE A 521 27.65 27.13 -7.38
N GLU A 522 28.49 26.14 -7.12
CA GLU A 522 28.69 25.00 -8.01
C GLU A 522 28.09 23.74 -7.39
N ILE A 523 27.30 23.01 -8.17
CA ILE A 523 26.81 21.68 -7.81
C ILE A 523 27.50 20.68 -8.74
N ARG A 524 28.36 19.83 -8.17
CA ARG A 524 29.15 18.86 -8.94
C ARG A 524 28.66 17.45 -8.66
N GLU A 525 28.23 16.74 -9.70
CA GLU A 525 27.80 15.33 -9.62
C GLU A 525 28.99 14.42 -9.33
N GLY A 526 28.86 13.57 -8.31
CA GLY A 526 29.83 12.54 -7.96
C GLY A 526 30.39 12.66 -6.54
N SER A 527 31.34 11.76 -6.24
CA SER A 527 32.06 11.68 -4.97
C SER A 527 33.41 12.38 -5.03
N TRP A 528 34.00 12.67 -3.86
CA TRP A 528 35.36 13.18 -3.81
C TRP A 528 36.35 12.17 -4.41
N SER A 529 37.34 12.69 -5.13
CA SER A 529 38.53 11.92 -5.52
C SER A 529 39.59 12.07 -4.44
N TYR A 530 39.59 11.16 -3.47
CA TYR A 530 40.52 11.17 -2.34
C TYR A 530 41.94 10.83 -2.78
N VAL A 531 42.90 11.65 -2.35
CA VAL A 531 44.34 11.48 -2.64
C VAL A 531 45.14 11.08 -1.40
N ALA A 532 44.68 11.44 -0.20
CA ALA A 532 45.27 10.97 1.06
C ALA A 532 44.28 11.12 2.23
N GLY A 533 43.88 10.02 2.85
CA GLY A 533 42.91 10.05 3.96
C GLY A 533 41.62 10.76 3.55
N SER A 534 41.25 11.81 4.29
CA SER A 534 40.08 12.66 3.99
C SER A 534 40.39 13.89 3.12
N ILE A 535 41.58 13.94 2.49
CA ILE A 535 41.95 14.99 1.53
C ILE A 535 41.64 14.53 0.12
N GLY A 536 40.87 15.32 -0.63
CA GLY A 536 40.50 15.00 -2.00
C GLY A 536 40.31 16.21 -2.91
N ARG A 537 39.88 15.90 -4.13
CA ARG A 537 39.46 16.87 -5.16
C ARG A 537 37.98 16.66 -5.47
N ALA A 538 37.24 17.75 -5.61
CA ALA A 538 35.84 17.72 -5.98
C ALA A 538 35.70 17.11 -7.40
N PRO A 539 34.55 16.49 -7.72
CA PRO A 539 34.27 16.01 -9.07
C PRO A 539 34.48 17.09 -10.13
N VAL A 540 34.67 16.68 -11.38
CA VAL A 540 34.74 17.63 -12.50
C VAL A 540 33.38 18.28 -12.69
N GLN A 541 33.36 19.60 -12.88
CA GLN A 541 32.13 20.30 -13.23
C GLN A 541 31.71 19.89 -14.64
N ARG A 542 30.67 19.07 -14.76
CA ARG A 542 29.99 18.84 -16.03
C ARG A 542 29.22 20.11 -16.36
N LYS A 543 29.47 20.71 -17.53
CA LYS A 543 28.57 21.74 -18.07
C LYS A 543 27.28 21.02 -18.46
N TRP A 544 26.19 21.41 -17.82
CA TRP A 544 24.85 20.93 -18.14
C TRP A 544 24.29 21.74 -19.30
#